data_AF-A0A7X8WB87-F1
#
_entry.id   AF-A0A7X8WB87-F1
#
_cell.length_a   1.000
_cell.length_b   1.000
_cell.length_c   1.000
_cell.angle_alpha   90.00
_cell.angle_beta   90.00
_cell.angle_gamma   90.00
#
_symmetry.space_group_name_H-M   'P 1'
#
loop_
_entity.id
_entity.type
_entity.pdbx_description
1 polymer ?
#
loop_
_entity_poly.entity_id
_entity_poly.type
_entity_poly.pdbx_seq_one_letter_code
_entity_poly.pdbx_strand_id
1 'polypeptide(L)'
;LIQTQTHTKALVLGTGGASKAIIQGLIKLNIKPQLVSRKRNKGILSYEDLTPDIISQHKVIVNCTPLGTYPNVDSCPNLPYEKITSTHLLYDLVYNPNTTLFLKKGMEQGAQTINGLKMLYLQAERSWEIWNS
;
A
#
# COMPACT_ATOMS: atom_id res chain seq x y z
N LEU A 1 8.26 11.27 -3.83
CA LEU A 1 8.55 9.85 -3.52
C LEU A 1 8.38 8.98 -4.77
N ILE A 2 7.28 9.11 -5.52
CA ILE A 2 7.16 8.44 -6.83
C ILE A 2 8.22 8.94 -7.83
N GLN A 3 8.82 7.98 -8.53
CA GLN A 3 9.77 8.16 -9.63
C GLN A 3 9.20 7.42 -10.85
N THR A 4 8.88 8.13 -11.92
CA THR A 4 8.07 7.62 -13.05
C THR A 4 8.73 6.51 -13.86
N GLN A 5 10.06 6.44 -13.91
CA GLN A 5 10.78 5.37 -14.61
C GLN A 5 10.85 4.07 -13.79
N THR A 6 10.84 4.18 -12.46
CA THR A 6 10.99 3.05 -11.53
C THR A 6 9.64 2.49 -11.09
N HIS A 7 8.69 3.37 -10.77
CA HIS A 7 7.42 3.04 -10.16
C HIS A 7 6.32 2.92 -11.22
N THR A 8 6.36 1.84 -12.01
CA THR A 8 5.42 1.61 -13.11
C THR A 8 4.28 0.64 -12.76
N LYS A 9 4.46 -0.18 -11.73
CA LYS A 9 3.46 -1.14 -11.24
C LYS A 9 3.32 -1.06 -9.72
N ALA A 10 2.10 -1.29 -9.24
CA ALA A 10 1.77 -1.27 -7.82
C ALA A 10 1.00 -2.53 -7.39
N LEU A 11 1.30 -3.04 -6.19
CA LEU A 11 0.43 -3.98 -5.49
C LEU A 11 -0.50 -3.21 -4.56
N VAL A 12 -1.80 -3.51 -4.63
CA VAL A 12 -2.81 -2.94 -3.73
C VAL A 12 -3.37 -4.07 -2.89
N LEU A 13 -3.01 -4.08 -1.60
CA LEU A 13 -3.32 -5.16 -0.67
C LEU A 13 -4.67 -4.90 -0.02
N GLY A 14 -5.67 -5.72 -0.34
CA GLY A 14 -7.05 -5.56 0.10
C GLY A 14 -7.99 -5.05 -1.00
N THR A 15 -9.26 -5.43 -0.90
CA THR A 15 -10.30 -5.18 -1.91
C THR A 15 -11.46 -4.31 -1.39
N GLY A 16 -11.25 -3.61 -0.27
CA GLY A 16 -12.25 -2.74 0.37
C GLY A 16 -12.42 -1.37 -0.31
N GLY A 17 -13.21 -0.48 0.29
CA GLY A 17 -13.48 0.86 -0.26
C GLY A 17 -12.23 1.71 -0.53
N ALA A 18 -11.29 1.75 0.42
CA ALA A 18 -10.04 2.50 0.29
C ALA A 18 -9.22 2.05 -0.93
N SER A 19 -9.19 0.75 -1.24
CA SER A 19 -8.47 0.21 -2.40
C SER A 19 -8.94 0.80 -3.73
N LYS A 20 -10.24 1.09 -3.86
CA LYS A 20 -10.82 1.70 -5.07
C LYS A 20 -10.28 3.12 -5.28
N ALA A 21 -10.19 3.91 -4.21
CA ALA A 21 -9.63 5.27 -4.28
C ALA A 21 -8.13 5.25 -4.63
N ILE A 22 -7.37 4.34 -4.01
CA ILE A 22 -5.95 4.15 -4.31
C ILE A 22 -5.73 3.73 -5.76
N ILE A 23 -6.52 2.79 -6.29
CA ILE A 23 -6.45 2.36 -7.69
C ILE A 23 -6.63 3.56 -8.63
N GLN A 24 -7.64 4.40 -8.38
CA GLN A 24 -7.86 5.59 -9.20
C GLN A 24 -6.69 6.58 -9.11
N GLY A 25 -6.11 6.78 -7.91
CA GLY A 25 -4.92 7.60 -7.73
C GLY A 25 -3.71 7.06 -8.50
N LEU A 26 -3.46 5.76 -8.43
CA LEU A 26 -2.35 5.09 -9.13
C LEU A 26 -2.49 5.19 -10.65
N ILE A 27 -3.71 4.97 -11.20
CA ILE A 27 -3.98 5.10 -12.63
C ILE A 27 -3.68 6.52 -13.12
N LYS A 28 -4.10 7.55 -12.37
CA LYS A 28 -3.80 8.97 -12.69
C LYS A 28 -2.30 9.27 -12.69
N LEU A 29 -1.51 8.49 -11.95
CA LEU A 29 -0.04 8.59 -11.91
C LEU A 29 0.65 7.68 -12.95
N ASN A 30 -0.10 7.05 -13.87
CA ASN A 30 0.38 6.05 -14.83
C ASN A 30 1.06 4.83 -14.18
N ILE A 31 0.62 4.46 -12.98
CA ILE A 31 1.11 3.27 -12.26
C ILE A 31 0.04 2.18 -12.38
N LYS A 32 0.39 1.04 -12.97
CA LYS A 32 -0.55 -0.08 -13.17
C LYS A 32 -0.82 -0.80 -11.84
N PRO A 33 -2.06 -0.78 -11.32
CA PRO A 33 -2.37 -1.47 -10.06
C PRO A 33 -2.67 -2.95 -10.29
N GLN A 34 -2.22 -3.79 -9.36
CA GLN A 34 -2.56 -5.20 -9.24
C GLN A 34 -3.15 -5.44 -7.85
N LEU A 35 -4.42 -5.84 -7.81
CA LEU A 35 -5.11 -6.14 -6.56
C LEU A 35 -4.64 -7.48 -5.98
N VAL A 36 -4.54 -7.51 -4.66
CA VAL A 36 -4.24 -8.69 -3.86
C VAL A 36 -5.32 -8.86 -2.78
N SER A 37 -5.77 -10.09 -2.55
CA SER A 37 -6.68 -10.40 -1.44
C SER A 37 -6.35 -11.74 -0.78
N ARG A 38 -7.13 -12.13 0.23
CA ARG A 38 -6.93 -13.42 0.93
C ARG A 38 -7.22 -14.64 0.06
N LYS A 39 -8.16 -14.52 -0.89
CA LYS A 39 -8.54 -15.62 -1.80
C LYS A 39 -8.30 -15.19 -3.23
N ARG A 40 -7.86 -16.13 -4.06
CA ARG A 40 -7.68 -15.86 -5.49
C ARG A 40 -9.04 -15.58 -6.14
N ASN A 41 -9.07 -14.62 -7.06
CA ASN A 41 -10.26 -14.34 -7.88
C ASN A 41 -9.84 -13.85 -9.28
N LYS A 42 -10.77 -13.72 -10.21
CA LYS A 42 -10.51 -13.25 -11.58
C LYS A 42 -9.84 -11.87 -11.54
N GLY A 43 -8.57 -11.80 -11.98
CA GLY A 43 -7.77 -10.59 -12.02
C GLY A 43 -7.22 -10.11 -10.66
N ILE A 44 -7.44 -10.88 -9.58
CA ILE A 44 -6.98 -10.56 -8.22
C ILE A 44 -6.07 -11.69 -7.74
N LEU A 45 -4.84 -11.34 -7.37
CA LEU A 45 -3.89 -12.29 -6.80
C LEU A 45 -4.26 -12.63 -5.35
N SER A 46 -3.94 -13.85 -4.91
CA SER A 46 -3.90 -14.17 -3.48
C SER A 46 -2.55 -13.76 -2.88
N TYR A 47 -2.43 -13.78 -1.55
CA TYR A 47 -1.11 -13.65 -0.90
C TYR A 47 -0.18 -14.83 -1.19
N GLU A 48 -0.72 -16.02 -1.46
CA GLU A 48 0.06 -17.20 -1.84
C GLU A 48 0.65 -17.09 -3.25
N ASP A 49 0.03 -16.27 -4.11
CA ASP A 49 0.53 -16.00 -5.46
C ASP A 49 1.73 -15.04 -5.46
N LEU A 50 2.01 -14.33 -4.35
CA LEU A 50 3.04 -13.28 -4.30
C LEU A 50 4.45 -13.85 -4.19
N THR A 51 5.04 -14.16 -5.34
CA THR A 51 6.43 -14.60 -5.42
C THR A 51 7.43 -13.44 -5.28
N PRO A 52 8.70 -13.75 -4.93
CA PRO A 52 9.84 -12.84 -5.05
C PRO A 52 9.88 -12.01 -6.35
N ASP A 53 9.61 -12.64 -7.49
CA ASP A 53 9.60 -11.97 -8.81
C ASP A 53 8.46 -10.96 -8.93
N ILE A 54 7.28 -11.28 -8.41
CA ILE A 54 6.14 -10.35 -8.39
C ILE A 54 6.50 -9.13 -7.54
N ILE A 55 7.06 -9.31 -6.35
CA ILE A 55 7.49 -8.17 -5.52
C ILE A 55 8.52 -7.32 -6.27
N SER A 56 9.54 -7.95 -6.86
CA SER A 56 10.57 -7.23 -7.62
C SER A 56 9.99 -6.40 -8.77
N GLN A 57 8.94 -6.85 -9.43
CA GLN A 57 8.29 -6.10 -10.51
C GLN A 57 7.34 -4.98 -10.05
N HIS A 58 6.88 -5.01 -8.79
CA HIS A 58 5.91 -4.06 -8.26
C HIS A 58 6.57 -3.17 -7.19
N LYS A 59 7.17 -2.08 -7.66
CA LYS A 59 7.94 -1.17 -6.81
C LYS A 59 7.09 -0.31 -5.88
N VAL A 60 5.77 -0.23 -6.09
CA VAL A 60 4.85 0.41 -5.14
C VAL A 60 4.00 -0.66 -4.47
N ILE A 61 3.93 -0.67 -3.14
CA ILE A 61 3.10 -1.61 -2.40
C ILE A 61 2.24 -0.81 -1.42
N VAL A 62 0.92 -0.87 -1.58
CA VAL A 62 -0.03 -0.12 -0.76
C VAL A 62 -0.84 -1.08 0.12
N ASN A 63 -0.71 -0.98 1.44
CA ASN A 63 -1.55 -1.71 2.38
C ASN A 63 -2.89 -0.98 2.57
N CYS A 64 -3.97 -1.58 2.05
CA CYS A 64 -5.35 -1.14 2.24
C CYS A 64 -6.14 -2.09 3.18
N THR A 65 -5.44 -2.97 3.90
CA THR A 65 -6.05 -3.88 4.87
C THR A 65 -6.00 -3.26 6.27
N PRO A 66 -6.84 -3.72 7.22
CA PRO A 66 -6.72 -3.29 8.62
C PRO A 66 -5.54 -3.94 9.36
N LEU A 67 -4.70 -4.75 8.72
CA LEU A 67 -3.55 -5.38 9.37
C LEU A 67 -2.56 -4.31 9.84
N GLY A 68 -2.05 -4.49 11.06
CA GLY A 68 -1.13 -3.56 11.71
C GLY A 68 -1.81 -2.44 12.49
N THR A 69 -3.14 -2.35 12.50
CA THR A 69 -3.88 -1.36 13.29
C THR A 69 -3.91 -1.73 14.79
N TYR A 70 -3.94 -0.73 15.67
CA TYR A 70 -4.20 -0.96 17.10
C TYR A 70 -5.55 -1.68 17.32
N PRO A 71 -5.63 -2.68 18.24
CA PRO A 71 -4.58 -3.17 19.13
C PRO A 71 -3.65 -4.24 18.52
N ASN A 72 -3.97 -4.76 17.32
CA ASN A 72 -3.25 -5.86 16.68
C ASN A 72 -2.04 -5.38 15.84
N VAL A 73 -1.14 -4.65 16.50
CA VAL A 73 -0.01 -3.95 15.86
C VAL A 73 1.08 -4.87 15.29
N ASP A 74 1.15 -6.11 15.80
CA ASP A 74 2.14 -7.11 15.37
C ASP A 74 1.70 -7.90 14.12
N SER A 75 0.57 -7.54 13.52
CA SER A 75 0.10 -8.13 12.27
C SER A 75 0.58 -7.31 11.07
N CYS A 76 0.95 -7.97 9.98
CA CYS A 76 1.27 -7.32 8.72
C CYS A 76 0.87 -8.20 7.53
N PRO A 77 0.74 -7.64 6.32
CA PRO A 77 0.57 -8.44 5.12
C PRO A 77 1.70 -9.46 4.95
N ASN A 78 1.37 -10.69 4.55
CA ASN A 78 2.36 -11.73 4.29
C ASN A 78 2.97 -11.53 2.90
N LEU A 79 4.22 -11.07 2.85
CA LEU A 79 4.95 -10.74 1.63
C LEU A 79 6.36 -11.33 1.72
N PRO A 80 7.02 -11.65 0.60
CA PRO A 80 8.46 -11.95 0.59
C PRO A 80 9.25 -10.64 0.75
N TYR A 81 9.37 -10.18 2.00
CA TYR A 81 10.02 -8.92 2.36
C TYR A 81 11.49 -8.88 1.93
N GLU A 82 12.17 -10.02 1.83
CA GLU A 82 13.56 -10.14 1.37
C GLU A 82 13.81 -9.66 -0.07
N LYS A 83 12.76 -9.42 -0.86
CA LYS A 83 12.86 -8.81 -2.20
C LYS A 83 12.49 -7.34 -2.24
N ILE A 84 12.11 -6.78 -1.11
CA ILE A 84 11.98 -5.33 -0.97
C ILE A 84 13.39 -4.73 -0.95
N THR A 85 13.53 -3.55 -1.55
CA THR A 85 14.81 -2.86 -1.71
C THR A 85 14.58 -1.36 -1.62
N SER A 86 15.65 -0.56 -1.65
CA SER A 86 15.60 0.90 -1.68
C SER A 86 14.85 1.52 -2.87
N THR A 87 14.57 0.74 -3.91
CA THR A 87 13.74 1.17 -5.05
C THR A 87 12.24 1.01 -4.79
N HIS A 88 11.84 0.40 -3.69
CA HIS A 88 10.44 0.21 -3.34
C HIS A 88 9.89 1.37 -2.50
N LEU A 89 8.62 1.66 -2.73
CA LEU A 89 7.79 2.55 -1.93
C LEU A 89 6.67 1.74 -1.28
N LEU A 90 6.67 1.67 0.04
CA LEU A 90 5.60 1.08 0.82
C LEU A 90 4.72 2.19 1.39
N TYR A 91 3.42 2.09 1.14
CA TYR A 91 2.44 3.02 1.66
C TYR A 91 1.41 2.28 2.49
N ASP A 92 1.32 2.60 3.77
CA ASP A 92 0.29 2.04 4.65
C ASP A 92 -0.82 3.06 4.87
N LEU A 93 -2.07 2.65 4.67
CA LEU A 93 -3.23 3.49 5.01
C LEU A 93 -3.52 3.49 6.52
N VAL A 94 -2.97 2.53 7.26
CA VAL A 94 -2.97 2.56 8.73
C VAL A 94 -2.12 3.73 9.21
N TYR A 95 -2.64 4.47 10.18
CA TYR A 95 -2.00 5.64 10.78
C TYR A 95 -1.75 5.50 12.28
N ASN A 96 -2.33 4.48 12.93
CA ASN A 96 -2.08 4.16 14.33
C ASN A 96 -1.79 2.66 14.48
N PRO A 97 -0.54 2.27 14.79
CA PRO A 97 0.60 3.10 15.20
C PRO A 97 1.24 3.88 14.04
N ASN A 98 2.07 4.88 14.37
CA ASN A 98 2.77 5.72 13.37
C ASN A 98 3.65 4.91 12.41
N THR A 99 4.25 3.82 12.90
CA THR A 99 5.06 2.87 12.14
C THR A 99 4.51 1.46 12.37
N THR A 100 3.78 0.92 11.39
CA THR A 100 3.26 -0.44 11.45
C THR A 100 4.37 -1.47 11.21
N LEU A 101 4.13 -2.74 11.55
CA LEU A 101 5.07 -3.82 11.26
C LEU A 101 5.36 -3.95 9.76
N PHE A 102 4.39 -3.67 8.89
CA PHE A 102 4.55 -3.62 7.44
C PHE A 102 5.61 -2.57 7.02
N LEU A 103 5.48 -1.34 7.53
CA LEU A 103 6.43 -0.28 7.24
C LEU A 103 7.80 -0.57 7.86
N LYS A 104 7.85 -1.07 9.10
CA LYS A 104 9.09 -1.43 9.78
C LYS A 104 9.90 -2.44 8.97
N LYS A 105 9.28 -3.54 8.53
CA LYS A 105 9.95 -4.56 7.71
C LYS A 105 10.45 -4.01 6.37
N GLY A 106 9.73 -3.07 5.76
CA GLY A 106 10.21 -2.40 4.55
C GLY A 106 11.42 -1.50 4.79
N MET A 107 11.41 -0.73 5.89
CA MET A 107 12.53 0.11 6.29
C MET A 107 13.79 -0.70 6.57
N GLU A 108 13.66 -1.87 7.19
CA GLU A 108 14.77 -2.82 7.41
C GLU A 108 15.43 -3.27 6.10
N GLN A 109 14.68 -3.25 4.99
CA GLN A 109 15.18 -3.56 3.63
C GLN A 109 15.57 -2.30 2.83
N GLY A 110 15.54 -1.12 3.48
CA GLY A 110 15.92 0.16 2.90
C GLY A 110 14.84 0.84 2.05
N ALA A 111 13.60 0.33 2.01
CA ALA A 111 12.53 0.94 1.24
C ALA A 111 12.08 2.29 1.80
N GLN A 112 11.54 3.13 0.92
CA GLN A 112 10.84 4.35 1.33
C GLN A 112 9.47 3.97 1.88
N THR A 113 9.06 4.61 2.99
CA THR A 113 7.79 4.33 3.65
C THR A 113 6.95 5.59 3.84
N ILE A 114 5.64 5.43 3.75
CA ILE A 114 4.64 6.47 4.03
C ILE A 114 3.55 5.86 4.89
N ASN A 115 3.06 6.58 5.90
CA ASN A 115 1.89 6.17 6.69
C ASN A 115 0.62 6.94 6.28
N GLY A 116 -0.54 6.48 6.77
CA GLY A 116 -1.84 6.97 6.33
C GLY A 116 -2.23 8.34 6.90
N LEU A 117 -1.48 8.86 7.88
CA LEU A 117 -1.91 10.01 8.68
C LEU A 117 -2.10 11.26 7.82
N LYS A 118 -1.18 11.52 6.88
CA LYS A 118 -1.28 12.67 5.97
C LYS A 118 -2.53 12.58 5.09
N MET A 119 -2.89 11.38 4.62
CA MET A 119 -4.10 11.19 3.83
C MET A 119 -5.36 11.42 4.67
N LEU A 120 -5.35 10.99 5.94
CA LEU A 120 -6.46 11.25 6.88
C LEU A 120 -6.70 12.76 7.07
N TYR A 121 -5.65 13.57 7.18
CA TYR A 121 -5.80 15.02 7.27
C TYR A 121 -6.32 15.63 5.97
N LEU A 122 -5.71 15.28 4.82
CA LEU A 122 -6.10 15.83 3.53
C LEU A 122 -7.55 15.50 3.15
N GLN A 123 -8.04 14.30 3.48
CA GLN A 123 -9.44 13.95 3.22
C GLN A 123 -10.40 14.71 4.15
N ALA A 124 -10.00 15.02 5.39
CA ALA A 124 -10.81 15.81 6.30
C ALA A 124 -10.90 17.27 5.83
N GLU A 125 -9.79 17.87 5.43
CA GLU A 125 -9.75 19.21 4.83
C GLU A 125 -10.64 19.28 3.58
N ARG A 126 -10.49 18.30 2.68
CA ARG A 126 -11.32 18.26 1.46
C ARG A 126 -12.82 18.08 1.76
N SER A 127 -13.16 17.28 2.76
CA SER A 127 -14.56 17.11 3.19
C SER A 127 -15.12 18.40 3.78
N TRP A 128 -14.32 19.12 4.57
CA TRP A 128 -14.70 20.40 5.14
C TRP A 128 -15.00 21.45 4.06
N GLU A 129 -14.15 21.56 3.04
CA GLU A 129 -14.40 22.44 1.89
C GLU A 129 -15.73 22.14 1.20
N ILE A 130 -16.03 20.85 0.98
CA ILE A 130 -17.27 20.42 0.32
C ILE A 130 -18.51 20.75 1.16
N TRP A 131 -18.45 20.55 2.49
CA TRP A 131 -19.59 20.83 3.37
C TRP A 131 -19.88 22.31 3.56
N ASN A 132 -18.88 23.16 3.35
CA ASN A 132 -19.01 24.62 3.50
C ASN A 132 -19.07 25.34 2.13
N SER A 133 -19.37 24.62 1.04
CA SER A 133 -19.64 25.17 -0.30
C SER A 133 -21.14 25.21 -0.55
#